data_AF-A0A7R9UMQ8-F1
#
_entry.id   AF-A0A7R9UMQ8-F1
#
_cell.length_a   1.000
_cell.length_b   1.000
_cell.length_c   1.000
_cell.angle_alpha   90.00
_cell.angle_beta   90.00
_cell.angle_gamma   90.00
#
_symmetry.space_group_name_H-M   'P 1'
#
loop_
_entity.id
_entity.type
_entity.pdbx_description
1 polymer ?
#
loop_
_entity_poly.entity_id
_entity_poly.type
_entity_poly.pdbx_seq_one_letter_code
_entity_poly.pdbx_strand_id
1 'polypeptide(L)'
;ANGTSYAKLNPTKMGAWRPDSLAHVSHMDEGDFYGSEQSFTVPHACVVSILLEEPDGFTTVLKGGIELSVGEVIDAAAMDVRKLRSWLGREIEDARQKGVLFSLHLKATMMKVSDPVIFGHAVRAFYEPVFEKWAAEFEKVGANPENGLASVLAKLSGLPPDTRAKIEAEIAQRYDERPNLAMVDSRKGITNLHVPSDIIVDASMPNVVRDSGCMWNKDDKLQEAKCIIPDRAYATMYAEALSFCKEHGQFDPSVMGNVSNVGLMAQKAEEYGSHDKTFILPRDGTVRVVVDGSGETVFSHELRAGDIWRMCATKDAPIRDWVRLAVERARKTMDPVIFWLDPKRAHDAQLIKKVNSYLQEHDLSGLDISIKEPVVAMRHTLGRARVGLDTVSVTGNVLRDYLTDLFPILELGTSSKMLSIVPLLGGGGLFETGAGGSAPKHVQQFVQEGHLRWDSLGEYLAMSVSLEDFGAKHKNARATLLGETLSIATKRLLEHRRAPSRKVGEIDNRGESFYIALYWAEALALKDATFAPLAQKLHDKRATIVRELAEAQGKPVDIGGYYKPDPKLCARAMRPSATLNAIIDEGREVGTCGVEPIS
;
A
#
# COMPACT_ATOMS: atom_id res chain seq x y z
N ALA A 1 16.27 -12.36 -5.03
CA ALA A 1 17.67 -12.54 -5.49
C ALA A 1 18.04 -11.50 -6.56
N ASN A 2 17.37 -11.44 -7.71
CA ASN A 2 17.79 -10.56 -8.82
C ASN A 2 17.61 -9.05 -8.54
N GLY A 3 16.48 -8.64 -7.93
CA GLY A 3 16.20 -7.23 -7.61
C GLY A 3 17.18 -6.63 -6.59
N THR A 4 17.42 -7.33 -5.48
CA THR A 4 18.34 -6.91 -4.41
C THR A 4 19.78 -6.80 -4.90
N SER A 5 20.26 -7.73 -5.75
CA SER A 5 21.60 -7.67 -6.33
C SER A 5 21.78 -6.45 -7.25
N TYR A 6 20.76 -6.13 -8.06
CA TYR A 6 20.78 -4.94 -8.90
C TYR A 6 20.79 -3.64 -8.08
N ALA A 7 19.95 -3.56 -7.04
CA ALA A 7 19.89 -2.38 -6.16
C ALA A 7 21.23 -2.16 -5.44
N LYS A 8 21.91 -3.23 -5.01
CA LYS A 8 23.23 -3.10 -4.38
C LYS A 8 24.29 -2.51 -5.32
N LEU A 9 24.23 -2.85 -6.61
CA LEU A 9 25.11 -2.31 -7.65
C LEU A 9 24.69 -0.92 -8.16
N ASN A 10 23.44 -0.52 -7.90
CA ASN A 10 22.85 0.73 -8.41
C ASN A 10 21.98 1.37 -7.31
N PRO A 11 22.60 1.79 -6.19
CA PRO A 11 21.86 2.22 -5.01
C PRO A 11 21.04 3.46 -5.31
N THR A 12 19.77 3.44 -4.90
CA THR A 12 18.90 4.61 -4.97
C THR A 12 19.43 5.71 -4.05
N LYS A 13 19.26 6.97 -4.47
CA LYS A 13 19.64 8.12 -3.63
C LYS A 13 18.74 8.17 -2.39
N MET A 14 19.36 8.21 -1.23
CA MET A 14 18.67 8.35 0.06
C MET A 14 18.96 9.72 0.68
N GLY A 15 17.96 10.31 1.33
CA GLY A 15 18.10 11.58 2.06
C GLY A 15 18.87 11.38 3.37
N ALA A 16 19.86 12.23 3.64
CA ALA A 16 20.65 12.17 4.87
C ALA A 16 19.80 12.55 6.09
N TRP A 17 19.85 11.73 7.13
CA TRP A 17 19.20 12.00 8.42
C TRP A 17 20.14 12.72 9.38
N ARG A 18 19.56 13.60 10.20
CA ARG A 18 20.28 14.32 11.26
C ARG A 18 19.69 13.97 12.63
N PRO A 19 20.51 13.84 13.68
CA PRO A 19 20.01 13.54 15.03
C PRO A 19 19.07 14.60 15.61
N ASP A 20 19.25 15.86 15.20
CA ASP A 20 18.46 17.02 15.63
C ASP A 20 17.19 17.27 14.80
N SER A 21 16.84 16.33 13.91
CA SER A 21 15.63 16.44 13.07
C SER A 21 14.35 16.56 13.90
N LEU A 22 13.49 17.51 13.55
CA LEU A 22 12.19 17.70 14.21
C LEU A 22 11.09 16.79 13.64
N ALA A 23 11.37 16.05 12.57
CA ALA A 23 10.40 15.16 11.93
C ALA A 23 9.95 14.05 12.90
N HIS A 24 8.66 13.82 13.08
CA HIS A 24 8.17 12.78 13.99
C HIS A 24 6.77 12.31 13.60
N VAL A 25 6.45 11.08 13.98
CA VAL A 25 5.08 10.59 13.95
C VAL A 25 4.35 11.08 15.19
N SER A 26 3.09 11.46 15.04
CA SER A 26 2.18 11.73 16.15
C SER A 26 0.91 10.89 16.01
N HIS A 27 0.46 10.33 17.12
CA HIS A 27 -0.75 9.52 17.23
C HIS A 27 -1.50 9.89 18.52
N MET A 28 -2.75 9.44 18.67
CA MET A 28 -3.52 9.63 19.89
C MET A 28 -2.91 8.85 21.06
N ASP A 29 -3.15 9.26 22.30
CA ASP A 29 -2.70 8.55 23.52
C ASP A 29 -3.84 7.77 24.20
N GLU A 30 -5.08 8.01 23.78
CA GLU A 30 -6.28 7.33 24.26
C GLU A 30 -7.47 7.62 23.34
N GLY A 31 -8.50 6.78 23.40
CA GLY A 31 -9.74 6.97 22.62
C GLY A 31 -9.60 6.63 21.14
N ASP A 32 -8.54 5.94 20.73
CA ASP A 32 -8.37 5.36 19.41
C ASP A 32 -8.81 3.87 19.40
N PHE A 33 -8.75 3.22 18.23
CA PHE A 33 -9.15 1.81 18.12
C PHE A 33 -8.24 0.92 18.96
N TYR A 34 -6.94 1.20 18.99
CA TYR A 34 -5.98 0.48 19.84
C TYR A 34 -6.42 0.44 21.31
N GLY A 35 -6.80 1.60 21.87
CA GLY A 35 -7.10 1.72 23.29
C GLY A 35 -8.44 1.12 23.74
N SER A 36 -9.32 0.76 22.81
CA SER A 36 -10.68 0.25 23.09
C SER A 36 -10.92 -1.17 22.59
N GLU A 37 -9.91 -1.80 21.99
CA GLU A 37 -10.01 -3.10 21.35
C GLU A 37 -10.35 -4.21 22.35
N GLN A 38 -11.38 -4.99 22.03
CA GLN A 38 -11.74 -6.24 22.68
C GLN A 38 -11.66 -7.36 21.63
N SER A 39 -11.31 -8.58 22.03
CA SER A 39 -11.21 -9.70 21.10
C SER A 39 -11.57 -11.04 21.74
N PHE A 40 -12.12 -11.92 20.92
CA PHE A 40 -12.69 -13.21 21.32
C PHE A 40 -12.40 -14.27 20.25
N THR A 41 -12.00 -15.47 20.69
CA THR A 41 -11.89 -16.65 19.80
C THR A 41 -13.17 -17.47 19.95
N VAL A 42 -13.87 -17.70 18.84
CA VAL A 42 -15.18 -18.34 18.79
C VAL A 42 -15.07 -19.84 19.13
N PRO A 43 -15.66 -20.33 20.23
CA PRO A 43 -15.51 -21.73 20.66
C PRO A 43 -16.40 -22.71 19.89
N HIS A 44 -17.56 -22.23 19.41
CA HIS A 44 -18.55 -22.99 18.66
C HIS A 44 -19.12 -22.12 17.54
N ALA A 45 -19.44 -22.71 16.40
CA ALA A 45 -20.04 -21.97 15.29
C ALA A 45 -21.36 -21.32 15.76
N CYS A 46 -21.52 -20.03 15.49
CA CYS A 46 -22.65 -19.26 15.94
C CYS A 46 -22.97 -18.14 14.94
N VAL A 47 -24.10 -17.47 15.17
CA VAL A 47 -24.49 -16.26 14.44
C VAL A 47 -24.53 -15.13 15.46
N VAL A 48 -23.97 -13.97 15.11
CA VAL A 48 -24.00 -12.78 15.96
C VAL A 48 -24.67 -11.59 15.29
N SER A 49 -25.22 -10.71 16.11
CA SER A 49 -25.76 -9.43 15.72
C SER A 49 -25.06 -8.28 16.45
N ILE A 50 -24.92 -7.16 15.76
CA ILE A 50 -24.39 -5.89 16.26
C ILE A 50 -25.57 -4.97 16.53
N LEU A 51 -25.74 -4.60 17.80
CA LEU A 51 -26.86 -3.82 18.31
C LEU A 51 -26.34 -2.50 18.88
N LEU A 52 -27.12 -1.43 18.73
CA LEU A 52 -26.96 -0.17 19.46
C LEU A 52 -28.13 -0.03 20.44
N GLU A 53 -27.83 -0.07 21.73
CA GLU A 53 -28.78 0.18 22.80
C GLU A 53 -28.75 1.68 23.15
N GLU A 54 -29.85 2.37 22.86
CA GLU A 54 -30.00 3.81 23.06
C GLU A 54 -30.43 4.13 24.50
N PRO A 55 -30.10 5.32 25.04
CA PRO A 55 -30.44 5.72 26.41
C PRO A 55 -31.95 5.72 26.73
N ASP A 56 -32.81 5.81 25.72
CA ASP A 56 -34.27 5.77 25.84
C ASP A 56 -34.83 4.33 25.90
N GLY A 57 -33.95 3.32 25.86
CA GLY A 57 -34.29 1.90 25.87
C GLY A 57 -34.61 1.32 24.50
N PHE A 58 -34.50 2.10 23.42
CA PHE A 58 -34.64 1.58 22.06
C PHE A 58 -33.39 0.81 21.63
N THR A 59 -33.56 -0.27 20.87
CA THR A 59 -32.44 -1.03 20.31
C THR A 59 -32.47 -0.95 18.79
N THR A 60 -31.41 -0.39 18.21
CA THR A 60 -31.18 -0.36 16.77
C THR A 60 -30.29 -1.52 16.36
N VAL A 61 -30.72 -2.35 15.40
CA VAL A 61 -29.87 -3.38 14.79
C VAL A 61 -28.96 -2.70 13.77
N LEU A 62 -27.66 -2.58 14.06
CA LEU A 62 -26.68 -2.05 13.11
C LEU A 62 -26.37 -3.07 12.01
N LYS A 63 -26.28 -4.36 12.39
CA LYS A 63 -26.15 -5.49 11.46
C LYS A 63 -26.48 -6.80 12.16
N GLY A 64 -27.30 -7.65 11.54
CA GLY A 64 -27.57 -9.00 12.03
C GLY A 64 -27.03 -10.09 11.10
N GLY A 65 -27.10 -11.35 11.55
CA GLY A 65 -26.84 -12.51 10.69
C GLY A 65 -25.36 -12.71 10.35
N ILE A 66 -24.44 -12.33 11.24
CA ILE A 66 -23.00 -12.51 11.00
C ILE A 66 -22.62 -13.92 11.43
N GLU A 67 -22.43 -14.80 10.45
CA GLU A 67 -22.02 -16.18 10.68
C GLU A 67 -20.54 -16.26 11.07
N LEU A 68 -20.26 -16.92 12.20
CA LEU A 68 -18.91 -17.14 12.73
C LEU A 68 -18.59 -18.63 12.81
N SER A 69 -17.38 -18.98 12.39
CA SER A 69 -16.88 -20.35 12.40
C SER A 69 -16.15 -20.68 13.71
N VAL A 70 -16.05 -21.96 14.06
CA VAL A 70 -15.23 -22.42 15.19
C VAL A 70 -13.78 -21.97 14.98
N GLY A 71 -13.17 -21.42 16.03
CA GLY A 71 -11.79 -20.96 16.03
C GLY A 71 -11.58 -19.61 15.35
N GLU A 72 -12.60 -19.00 14.75
CA GLU A 72 -12.52 -17.65 14.21
C GLU A 72 -12.22 -16.63 15.33
N VAL A 73 -11.30 -15.72 15.06
CA VAL A 73 -11.01 -14.59 15.95
C VAL A 73 -11.84 -13.41 15.47
N ILE A 74 -12.62 -12.82 16.38
CA ILE A 74 -13.32 -11.56 16.16
C ILE A 74 -12.81 -10.53 17.14
N ASP A 75 -12.85 -9.27 16.73
CA ASP A 75 -12.42 -8.13 17.53
C ASP A 75 -13.30 -6.93 17.23
N ALA A 76 -13.52 -6.09 18.26
CA ALA A 76 -14.30 -4.88 18.15
C ALA A 76 -13.59 -3.72 18.85
N ALA A 77 -13.60 -2.57 18.20
CA ALA A 77 -12.91 -1.37 18.67
C ALA A 77 -13.67 -0.11 18.28
N ALA A 78 -13.42 0.98 19.00
CA ALA A 78 -14.02 2.29 18.76
C ALA A 78 -13.01 3.43 18.81
N MET A 79 -13.29 4.48 18.06
CA MET A 79 -12.58 5.75 18.12
C MET A 79 -13.53 6.85 18.64
N ASP A 80 -13.16 7.47 19.76
CA ASP A 80 -13.85 8.63 20.34
C ASP A 80 -13.51 9.88 19.52
N VAL A 81 -14.50 10.38 18.79
CA VAL A 81 -14.31 11.50 17.87
C VAL A 81 -14.03 12.81 18.60
N ARG A 82 -14.49 12.97 19.85
CA ARG A 82 -14.20 14.18 20.65
C ARG A 82 -12.73 14.19 21.05
N LYS A 83 -12.20 13.03 21.48
CA LYS A 83 -10.77 12.88 21.78
C LYS A 83 -9.92 13.05 20.52
N LEU A 84 -10.34 12.49 19.38
CA LEU A 84 -9.68 12.71 18.09
C LEU A 84 -9.60 14.20 17.74
N ARG A 85 -10.72 14.94 17.80
CA ARG A 85 -10.76 16.38 17.49
C ARG A 85 -9.91 17.21 18.44
N SER A 86 -9.98 16.92 19.74
CA SER A 86 -9.16 17.60 20.75
C SER A 86 -7.67 17.36 20.51
N TRP A 87 -7.28 16.12 20.19
CA TRP A 87 -5.92 15.77 19.85
C TRP A 87 -5.45 16.46 18.56
N LEU A 88 -6.23 16.41 17.48
CA LEU A 88 -5.92 17.10 16.21
C LEU A 88 -5.66 18.60 16.43
N GLY A 89 -6.50 19.27 17.22
CA GLY A 89 -6.30 20.69 17.55
C GLY A 89 -4.96 20.96 18.24
N ARG A 90 -4.56 20.11 19.18
CA ARG A 90 -3.23 20.19 19.83
C ARG A 90 -2.09 19.95 18.84
N GLU A 91 -2.22 18.95 17.97
CA GLU A 91 -1.16 18.61 17.02
C GLU A 91 -0.95 19.66 15.93
N ILE A 92 -2.04 20.32 15.49
CA ILE A 92 -1.98 21.47 14.58
C ILE A 92 -1.21 22.62 15.23
N GLU A 93 -1.49 22.93 16.49
CA GLU A 93 -0.81 24.02 17.20
C GLU A 93 0.66 23.68 17.50
N ASP A 94 0.95 22.43 17.90
CA ASP A 94 2.33 21.98 18.12
C ASP A 94 3.18 22.01 16.84
N ALA A 95 2.60 21.61 15.69
CA ALA A 95 3.28 21.74 14.39
C ALA A 95 3.60 23.20 14.06
N ARG A 96 2.68 24.13 14.37
CA ARG A 96 2.87 25.58 14.17
C ARG A 96 4.02 26.09 15.02
N GLN A 97 4.03 25.74 16.30
CA GLN A 97 5.05 26.18 17.25
C GLN A 97 6.45 25.65 16.90
N LYS A 98 6.52 24.41 16.41
CA LYS A 98 7.78 23.77 15.98
C LYS A 98 8.24 24.19 14.59
N GLY A 99 7.39 24.85 13.79
CA GLY A 99 7.73 25.26 12.42
C GLY A 99 7.90 24.09 11.44
N VAL A 100 7.28 22.94 11.73
CA VAL A 100 7.29 21.75 10.85
C VAL A 100 6.02 21.69 10.02
N LEU A 101 6.06 20.94 8.91
CA LEU A 101 4.85 20.68 8.12
C LEU A 101 3.86 19.83 8.93
N PHE A 102 2.58 20.15 8.84
CA PHE A 102 1.52 19.23 9.25
C PHE A 102 1.17 18.30 8.08
N SER A 103 1.26 16.99 8.29
CA SER A 103 0.92 15.98 7.28
C SER A 103 0.10 14.84 7.85
N LEU A 104 -1.07 14.58 7.25
CA LEU A 104 -1.99 13.51 7.58
C LEU A 104 -1.77 12.31 6.68
N HIS A 105 -1.62 11.14 7.29
CA HIS A 105 -1.33 9.89 6.62
C HIS A 105 -2.40 8.85 7.00
N LEU A 106 -3.30 8.56 6.06
CA LEU A 106 -4.41 7.62 6.22
C LEU A 106 -4.48 6.66 5.03
N LYS A 107 -5.43 5.72 5.03
CA LYS A 107 -5.67 4.78 3.93
C LYS A 107 -7.11 4.87 3.41
N ALA A 108 -7.58 6.09 3.14
CA ALA A 108 -8.98 6.40 2.81
C ALA A 108 -9.57 5.64 1.61
N THR A 109 -8.74 5.17 0.67
CA THR A 109 -9.19 4.35 -0.47
C THR A 109 -9.55 2.91 -0.08
N MET A 110 -8.83 2.34 0.89
CA MET A 110 -9.02 0.98 1.36
C MET A 110 -9.99 0.97 2.56
N MET A 111 -9.73 1.81 3.58
CA MET A 111 -10.58 1.99 4.74
C MET A 111 -11.76 2.92 4.44
N LYS A 112 -12.63 2.51 3.51
CA LYS A 112 -13.65 3.35 2.87
C LYS A 112 -14.71 3.96 3.79
N VAL A 113 -14.82 3.48 5.03
CA VAL A 113 -15.79 3.98 6.01
C VAL A 113 -15.10 4.83 7.08
N SER A 114 -14.13 4.27 7.80
CA SER A 114 -13.46 4.98 8.91
C SER A 114 -12.63 6.17 8.45
N ASP A 115 -11.75 5.97 7.47
CA ASP A 115 -10.69 6.92 7.17
C ASP A 115 -11.18 8.21 6.49
N PRO A 116 -12.20 8.19 5.60
CA PRO A 116 -12.83 9.43 5.14
C PRO A 116 -13.42 10.27 6.28
N VAL A 117 -14.00 9.65 7.31
CA VAL A 117 -14.54 10.36 8.48
C VAL A 117 -13.42 10.98 9.31
N ILE A 118 -12.35 10.22 9.58
CA ILE A 118 -11.15 10.72 10.27
C ILE A 118 -10.52 11.88 9.47
N PHE A 119 -10.44 11.75 8.14
CA PHE A 119 -9.95 12.80 7.25
C PHE A 119 -10.82 14.06 7.33
N GLY A 120 -12.15 13.89 7.32
CA GLY A 120 -13.10 14.98 7.48
C GLY A 120 -12.91 15.73 8.80
N HIS A 121 -12.64 15.02 9.90
CA HIS A 121 -12.31 15.65 11.18
C HIS A 121 -10.99 16.43 11.15
N ALA A 122 -9.96 15.94 10.44
CA ALA A 122 -8.71 16.69 10.26
C ALA A 122 -8.91 17.97 9.43
N VAL A 123 -9.70 17.90 8.35
CA VAL A 123 -10.08 19.09 7.57
C VAL A 123 -10.82 20.08 8.46
N ARG A 124 -11.85 19.64 9.19
CA ARG A 124 -12.61 20.51 10.10
C ARG A 124 -11.73 21.13 11.17
N ALA A 125 -10.82 20.37 11.80
CA ALA A 125 -9.93 20.89 12.83
C ALA A 125 -8.96 21.97 12.29
N PHE A 126 -8.43 21.77 11.09
CA PHE A 126 -7.51 22.74 10.47
C PHE A 126 -8.21 24.07 10.15
N TYR A 127 -9.43 24.01 9.61
CA TYR A 127 -10.22 25.17 9.18
C TYR A 127 -11.37 25.52 10.15
N GLU A 128 -11.27 25.14 11.43
CA GLU A 128 -12.38 25.14 12.41
C GLU A 128 -13.20 26.43 12.46
N PRO A 129 -12.61 27.64 12.57
CA PRO A 129 -13.39 28.88 12.62
C PRO A 129 -14.30 29.08 11.40
N VAL A 130 -13.88 28.59 10.23
CA VAL A 130 -14.65 28.71 8.98
C VAL A 130 -15.79 27.70 8.96
N PHE A 131 -15.52 26.43 9.33
CA PHE A 131 -16.54 25.39 9.37
C PHE A 131 -17.61 25.64 10.43
N GLU A 132 -17.25 26.24 11.56
CA GLU A 132 -18.22 26.64 12.59
C GLU A 132 -19.09 27.80 12.12
N LYS A 133 -18.48 28.87 11.60
CA LYS A 133 -19.19 30.08 11.17
C LYS A 133 -20.15 29.82 10.01
N TRP A 134 -19.77 28.97 9.05
CA TRP A 134 -20.51 28.75 7.81
C TRP A 134 -21.20 27.38 7.73
N ALA A 135 -21.39 26.70 8.87
CA ALA A 135 -21.93 25.33 8.93
C ALA A 135 -23.22 25.14 8.10
N ALA A 136 -24.20 26.03 8.26
CA ALA A 136 -25.48 25.98 7.54
C ALA A 136 -25.32 26.14 6.02
N GLU A 137 -24.37 26.99 5.56
CA GLU A 137 -24.13 27.17 4.14
C GLU A 137 -23.41 25.96 3.53
N PHE A 138 -22.47 25.34 4.26
CA PHE A 138 -21.84 24.09 3.83
C PHE A 138 -22.84 22.94 3.74
N GLU A 139 -23.74 22.81 4.71
CA GLU A 139 -24.82 21.81 4.70
C GLU A 139 -25.75 22.00 3.49
N LYS A 140 -26.18 23.24 3.24
CA LYS A 140 -27.07 23.59 2.13
C LYS A 140 -26.54 23.16 0.75
N VAL A 141 -25.24 23.27 0.51
CA VAL A 141 -24.62 22.87 -0.76
C VAL A 141 -24.06 21.45 -0.76
N GLY A 142 -24.21 20.72 0.35
CA GLY A 142 -23.66 19.38 0.51
C GLY A 142 -22.14 19.34 0.46
N ALA A 143 -21.47 20.37 0.99
CA ALA A 143 -20.01 20.39 1.12
C ALA A 143 -19.57 19.43 2.22
N ASN A 144 -19.08 18.25 1.83
CA ASN A 144 -18.63 17.22 2.76
C ASN A 144 -17.08 17.21 2.86
N PRO A 145 -16.48 17.60 4.01
CA PRO A 145 -15.04 17.55 4.21
C PRO A 145 -14.46 16.13 4.25
N GLU A 146 -15.27 15.08 4.40
CA GLU A 146 -14.81 13.68 4.27
C GLU A 146 -14.33 13.37 2.84
N ASN A 147 -14.81 14.13 1.85
CA ASN A 147 -14.33 14.09 0.46
C ASN A 147 -13.17 15.07 0.21
N GLY A 148 -12.68 15.72 1.26
CA GLY A 148 -11.59 16.69 1.25
C GLY A 148 -11.93 18.11 0.81
N LEU A 149 -10.96 19.00 1.00
CA LEU A 149 -11.13 20.44 0.76
C LEU A 149 -11.46 20.75 -0.71
N ALA A 150 -10.93 19.98 -1.67
CA ALA A 150 -11.25 20.18 -3.08
C ALA A 150 -12.76 20.02 -3.35
N SER A 151 -13.39 19.04 -2.70
CA SER A 151 -14.84 18.82 -2.79
C SER A 151 -15.63 19.97 -2.14
N VAL A 152 -15.18 20.43 -0.97
CA VAL A 152 -15.77 21.58 -0.28
C VAL A 152 -15.73 22.83 -1.16
N LEU A 153 -14.57 23.17 -1.70
CA LEU A 153 -14.38 24.33 -2.59
C LEU A 153 -15.24 24.24 -3.84
N ALA A 154 -15.34 23.06 -4.46
CA ALA A 154 -16.18 22.86 -5.64
C ALA A 154 -17.67 23.11 -5.35
N LYS A 155 -18.15 22.78 -4.15
CA LYS A 155 -19.56 22.98 -3.76
C LYS A 155 -19.91 24.44 -3.46
N LEU A 156 -18.92 25.30 -3.19
CA LEU A 156 -19.16 26.72 -2.94
C LEU A 156 -19.77 27.46 -4.15
N SER A 157 -19.66 26.92 -5.37
CA SER A 157 -20.34 27.49 -6.54
C SER A 157 -21.86 27.46 -6.44
N GLY A 158 -22.43 26.68 -5.51
CA GLY A 158 -23.86 26.68 -5.20
C GLY A 158 -24.31 27.81 -4.28
N LEU A 159 -23.39 28.65 -3.78
CA LEU A 159 -23.68 29.77 -2.88
C LEU A 159 -23.72 31.11 -3.64
N PRO A 160 -24.36 32.16 -3.07
CA PRO A 160 -24.28 33.51 -3.59
C PRO A 160 -22.81 33.98 -3.71
N PRO A 161 -22.44 34.74 -4.76
CA PRO A 161 -21.05 35.14 -5.01
C PRO A 161 -20.36 35.82 -3.81
N ASP A 162 -21.05 36.71 -3.10
CA ASP A 162 -20.49 37.41 -1.94
C ASP A 162 -20.23 36.48 -0.75
N THR A 163 -21.12 35.52 -0.51
CA THR A 163 -20.96 34.50 0.54
C THR A 163 -19.80 33.57 0.19
N ARG A 164 -19.76 33.10 -1.06
CA ARG A 164 -18.66 32.28 -1.57
C ARG A 164 -17.31 32.99 -1.41
N ALA A 165 -17.20 34.25 -1.84
CA ALA A 165 -15.96 35.01 -1.76
C ALA A 165 -15.49 35.20 -0.31
N LYS A 166 -16.41 35.42 0.64
CA LYS A 166 -16.08 35.49 2.07
C LYS A 166 -15.54 34.16 2.60
N ILE A 167 -16.18 33.05 2.27
CA ILE A 167 -15.72 31.71 2.68
C ILE A 167 -14.34 31.41 2.10
N GLU A 168 -14.13 31.64 0.80
CA GLU A 168 -12.85 31.42 0.13
C GLU A 168 -11.72 32.27 0.75
N ALA A 169 -11.99 33.55 1.06
CA ALA A 169 -11.03 34.42 1.72
C ALA A 169 -10.69 33.95 3.14
N GLU A 170 -11.69 33.53 3.92
CA GLU A 170 -11.48 33.01 5.27
C GLU A 170 -10.74 31.66 5.27
N ILE A 171 -10.95 30.81 4.27
CA ILE A 171 -10.14 29.59 4.07
C ILE A 171 -8.70 29.98 3.77
N ALA A 172 -8.47 30.92 2.85
CA ALA A 172 -7.13 31.37 2.49
C ALA A 172 -6.37 31.94 3.69
N GLN A 173 -7.04 32.74 4.53
CA GLN A 173 -6.46 33.29 5.75
C GLN A 173 -5.97 32.21 6.73
N ARG A 174 -6.60 31.02 6.76
CA ARG A 174 -6.14 29.94 7.65
C ARG A 174 -4.72 29.48 7.31
N TYR A 175 -4.27 29.59 6.06
CA TYR A 175 -2.90 29.23 5.70
C TYR A 175 -1.84 30.16 6.30
N ASP A 176 -2.20 31.38 6.67
CA ASP A 176 -1.30 32.34 7.32
C ASP A 176 -1.27 32.17 8.85
N GLU A 177 -2.32 31.57 9.43
CA GLU A 177 -2.50 31.42 10.89
C GLU A 177 -2.16 30.01 11.41
N ARG A 178 -2.23 28.99 10.55
CA ARG A 178 -2.02 27.57 10.85
C ARG A 178 -0.63 27.10 10.40
N PRO A 179 -0.14 25.92 10.82
CA PRO A 179 1.10 25.39 10.26
C PRO A 179 0.99 25.19 8.75
N ASN A 180 2.14 25.27 8.06
CA ASN A 180 2.20 24.88 6.67
C ASN A 180 1.78 23.41 6.50
N LEU A 181 0.99 23.11 5.48
CA LEU A 181 0.62 21.74 5.12
C LEU A 181 1.65 21.13 4.18
N ALA A 182 1.82 19.81 4.26
CA ALA A 182 2.47 19.06 3.20
C ALA A 182 1.70 19.21 1.87
N MET A 183 2.44 19.25 0.76
CA MET A 183 1.91 19.46 -0.59
C MET A 183 1.92 18.16 -1.40
N VAL A 184 0.84 17.92 -2.15
CA VAL A 184 0.75 16.88 -3.18
C VAL A 184 1.29 17.40 -4.51
N ASP A 185 0.98 18.66 -4.82
CA ASP A 185 1.48 19.43 -5.96
C ASP A 185 1.55 20.92 -5.59
N SER A 186 2.74 21.37 -5.19
CA SER A 186 3.05 22.75 -4.76
C SER A 186 2.69 23.79 -5.84
N ARG A 187 2.92 23.45 -7.12
CA ARG A 187 2.72 24.35 -8.27
C ARG A 187 1.25 24.63 -8.55
N LYS A 188 0.37 23.74 -8.10
CA LYS A 188 -1.09 23.86 -8.22
C LYS A 188 -1.76 24.21 -6.89
N GLY A 189 -1.00 24.41 -5.82
CA GLY A 189 -1.54 24.64 -4.48
C GLY A 189 -2.29 23.44 -3.89
N ILE A 190 -2.08 22.22 -4.39
CA ILE A 190 -2.78 21.03 -3.89
C ILE A 190 -2.07 20.54 -2.63
N THR A 191 -2.73 20.75 -1.49
CA THR A 191 -2.27 20.33 -0.16
C THR A 191 -2.70 18.91 0.17
N ASN A 192 -2.10 18.33 1.21
CA ASN A 192 -2.48 17.04 1.80
C ASN A 192 -3.96 16.94 2.23
N LEU A 193 -4.63 18.07 2.50
CA LEU A 193 -6.04 18.08 2.89
C LEU A 193 -7.02 18.25 1.71
N HIS A 194 -6.54 18.28 0.46
CA HIS A 194 -7.40 18.47 -0.72
C HIS A 194 -8.23 17.23 -1.06
N VAL A 195 -7.62 16.06 -1.12
CA VAL A 195 -8.26 14.79 -1.52
C VAL A 195 -7.79 13.67 -0.59
N PRO A 196 -8.70 12.91 0.04
CA PRO A 196 -8.34 11.85 1.01
C PRO A 196 -7.44 10.75 0.45
N SER A 197 -7.49 10.51 -0.87
CA SER A 197 -6.73 9.46 -1.54
C SER A 197 -5.34 9.89 -2.03
N ASP A 198 -4.95 11.15 -1.88
CA ASP A 198 -3.70 11.64 -2.47
C ASP A 198 -2.45 11.27 -1.64
N ILE A 199 -2.57 11.25 -0.31
CA ILE A 199 -1.49 10.84 0.60
C ILE A 199 -1.94 9.59 1.35
N ILE A 200 -1.44 8.45 0.88
CA ILE A 200 -1.77 7.12 1.41
C ILE A 200 -0.63 6.66 2.32
N VAL A 201 -0.92 6.28 3.56
CA VAL A 201 0.06 6.06 4.64
C VAL A 201 1.17 5.06 4.28
N ASP A 202 0.82 3.95 3.64
CA ASP A 202 1.72 2.89 3.16
C ASP A 202 2.75 3.40 2.16
N ALA A 203 2.36 4.26 1.21
CA ALA A 203 3.28 4.82 0.23
C ALA A 203 3.96 6.10 0.71
N SER A 204 3.27 6.93 1.50
CA SER A 204 3.76 8.25 1.92
C SER A 204 4.79 8.16 3.04
N MET A 205 4.58 7.33 4.07
CA MET A 205 5.50 7.22 5.21
C MET A 205 6.88 6.68 4.82
N PRO A 206 7.02 5.67 3.94
CA PRO A 206 8.33 5.27 3.45
C PRO A 206 9.09 6.37 2.71
N ASN A 207 8.39 7.21 1.95
CA ASN A 207 9.01 8.38 1.32
C ASN A 207 9.48 9.39 2.38
N VAL A 208 8.74 9.58 3.47
CA VAL A 208 9.21 10.40 4.61
C VAL A 208 10.48 9.80 5.22
N VAL A 209 10.55 8.48 5.43
CA VAL A 209 11.76 7.81 5.94
C VAL A 209 12.93 7.95 4.96
N ARG A 210 12.68 7.80 3.66
CA ARG A 210 13.69 7.93 2.61
C ARG A 210 14.24 9.35 2.49
N ASP A 211 13.35 10.35 2.54
CA ASP A 211 13.65 11.74 2.20
C ASP A 211 13.90 12.58 3.47
N SER A 212 14.70 12.06 4.40
CA SER A 212 15.18 12.80 5.58
C SER A 212 14.09 13.28 6.55
N GLY A 213 12.96 12.57 6.65
CA GLY A 213 11.84 13.00 7.49
C GLY A 213 11.06 14.18 6.91
N CYS A 214 11.25 14.48 5.62
CA CYS A 214 10.70 15.64 4.98
C CYS A 214 9.55 15.31 4.01
N MET A 215 8.71 16.32 3.78
CA MET A 215 7.73 16.38 2.70
C MET A 215 7.85 17.71 1.96
N TRP A 216 7.15 17.84 0.83
CA TRP A 216 7.18 19.07 0.03
C TRP A 216 6.33 20.16 0.67
N ASN A 217 6.89 21.36 0.79
CA ASN A 217 6.19 22.56 1.24
C ASN A 217 5.67 23.39 0.06
N LYS A 218 5.03 24.54 0.36
CA LYS A 218 4.45 25.44 -0.64
C LYS A 218 5.47 26.04 -1.62
N ASP A 219 6.74 26.08 -1.24
CA ASP A 219 7.84 26.67 -2.02
C ASP A 219 8.58 25.65 -2.90
N ASP A 220 7.99 24.46 -3.12
CA ASP A 220 8.60 23.34 -3.84
C ASP A 220 9.95 22.89 -3.23
N LYS A 221 10.02 22.87 -1.89
CA LYS A 221 11.20 22.43 -1.12
C LYS A 221 10.82 21.35 -0.10
N LEU A 222 11.78 20.46 0.18
CA LEU A 222 11.67 19.51 1.28
C LEU A 222 11.79 20.24 2.62
N GLN A 223 10.86 19.97 3.53
CA GLN A 223 10.81 20.47 4.90
C GLN A 223 10.37 19.35 5.84
N GLU A 224 10.93 19.31 7.04
CA GLU A 224 10.60 18.32 8.07
C GLU A 224 9.10 18.35 8.40
N ALA A 225 8.52 17.17 8.61
CA ALA A 225 7.09 17.00 8.82
C ALA A 225 6.76 16.33 10.16
N LYS A 226 5.68 16.80 10.78
CA LYS A 226 4.91 16.06 11.78
C LYS A 226 3.91 15.17 11.03
N CYS A 227 4.14 13.86 11.07
CA CYS A 227 3.32 12.85 10.43
C CYS A 227 2.19 12.38 11.36
N ILE A 228 0.99 12.88 11.13
CA ILE A 228 -0.25 12.57 11.85
C ILE A 228 -0.77 11.22 11.38
N ILE A 229 -0.75 10.23 12.26
CA ILE A 229 -1.37 8.91 12.11
C ILE A 229 -2.20 8.68 13.38
N PRO A 230 -3.53 8.95 13.37
CA PRO A 230 -4.30 9.04 14.61
C PRO A 230 -4.30 7.77 15.47
N ASP A 231 -4.45 6.61 14.86
CA ASP A 231 -4.54 5.33 15.60
C ASP A 231 -3.16 4.73 15.89
N ARG A 232 -2.96 4.28 17.13
CA ARG A 232 -1.67 3.74 17.60
C ARG A 232 -1.30 2.36 17.09
N ALA A 233 -2.24 1.56 16.59
CA ALA A 233 -1.98 0.16 16.26
C ALA A 233 -0.78 -0.01 15.32
N TYR A 234 -0.59 0.97 14.42
CA TYR A 234 0.49 0.92 13.41
C TYR A 234 1.35 2.20 13.35
N ALA A 235 0.93 3.31 13.97
CA ALA A 235 1.71 4.54 13.97
C ALA A 235 3.09 4.38 14.64
N THR A 236 3.14 3.61 15.72
CA THR A 236 4.32 3.44 16.58
C THR A 236 5.51 2.83 15.87
N MET A 237 5.31 1.94 14.90
CA MET A 237 6.42 1.36 14.13
C MET A 237 7.07 2.35 13.16
N TYR A 238 6.32 3.30 12.59
CA TYR A 238 6.90 4.37 11.80
C TYR A 238 7.64 5.37 12.68
N ALA A 239 7.10 5.65 13.89
CA ALA A 239 7.80 6.46 14.88
C ALA A 239 9.18 5.85 15.20
N GLU A 240 9.23 4.53 15.37
CA GLU A 240 10.46 3.79 15.59
C GLU A 240 11.42 3.86 14.39
N ALA A 241 10.92 3.73 13.15
CA ALA A 241 11.73 3.87 11.95
C ALA A 241 12.37 5.26 11.81
N LEU A 242 11.61 6.33 12.10
CA LEU A 242 12.13 7.70 12.12
C LEU A 242 13.18 7.86 13.24
N SER A 243 12.88 7.38 14.45
CA SER A 243 13.82 7.42 15.59
C SER A 243 15.14 6.72 15.27
N PHE A 244 15.08 5.51 14.70
CA PHE A 244 16.25 4.75 14.27
C PHE A 244 17.10 5.51 13.25
N CYS A 245 16.47 6.15 12.26
CA CYS A 245 17.20 6.93 11.26
C CYS A 245 17.83 8.20 11.85
N LYS A 246 17.22 8.83 12.85
CA LYS A 246 17.85 9.95 13.59
C LYS A 246 19.06 9.48 14.37
N GLU A 247 18.96 8.32 15.03
CA GLU A 247 20.02 7.75 15.87
C GLU A 247 21.22 7.27 15.03
N HIS A 248 20.95 6.61 13.90
CA HIS A 248 21.98 5.92 13.14
C HIS A 248 22.26 6.54 11.77
N GLY A 249 21.54 7.58 11.37
CA GLY A 249 21.56 8.07 10.00
C GLY A 249 20.82 7.14 9.05
N GLN A 250 20.82 7.52 7.77
CA GLN A 250 20.09 6.82 6.71
C GLN A 250 20.65 5.42 6.40
N PHE A 251 19.81 4.54 5.84
CA PHE A 251 20.21 3.26 5.27
C PHE A 251 21.09 3.42 4.03
N ASP A 252 21.95 2.44 3.78
CA ASP A 252 22.75 2.34 2.56
C ASP A 252 22.26 1.14 1.71
N PRO A 253 21.52 1.39 0.62
CA PRO A 253 21.02 0.34 -0.27
C PRO A 253 22.10 -0.54 -0.88
N SER A 254 23.37 -0.10 -0.89
CA SER A 254 24.48 -0.90 -1.44
C SER A 254 24.90 -2.06 -0.55
N VAL A 255 24.61 -1.99 0.76
CA VAL A 255 25.05 -2.97 1.75
C VAL A 255 23.94 -3.50 2.65
N MET A 256 22.79 -2.83 2.73
CA MET A 256 21.72 -3.25 3.64
C MET A 256 21.18 -4.66 3.32
N GLY A 257 20.66 -5.30 4.37
CA GLY A 257 19.92 -6.56 4.29
C GLY A 257 18.52 -6.34 3.73
N ASN A 258 17.88 -7.44 3.35
CA ASN A 258 16.51 -7.50 2.87
C ASN A 258 15.53 -7.83 3.99
N VAL A 259 14.37 -7.17 3.98
CA VAL A 259 13.24 -7.55 4.81
C VAL A 259 12.12 -8.07 3.93
N SER A 260 11.87 -9.38 4.02
CA SER A 260 10.72 -10.01 3.34
C SER A 260 9.50 -10.09 4.27
N ASN A 261 8.32 -10.31 3.71
CA ASN A 261 7.08 -10.38 4.48
C ASN A 261 6.28 -11.65 4.17
N VAL A 262 5.68 -12.23 5.22
CA VAL A 262 4.63 -13.24 5.15
C VAL A 262 3.37 -12.65 5.82
N GLY A 263 2.39 -12.28 5.00
CA GLY A 263 1.21 -11.55 5.44
C GLY A 263 -0.04 -12.41 5.57
N LEU A 264 -0.76 -12.26 6.67
CA LEU A 264 -2.09 -12.81 6.87
C LEU A 264 -3.13 -11.97 6.13
N MET A 265 -3.74 -12.49 5.07
CA MET A 265 -4.72 -11.73 4.27
C MET A 265 -5.88 -12.55 3.69
N ALA A 266 -5.77 -13.88 3.69
CA ALA A 266 -6.76 -14.75 3.07
C ALA A 266 -8.16 -14.53 3.68
N GLN A 267 -9.18 -14.57 2.82
CA GLN A 267 -10.59 -14.41 3.20
C GLN A 267 -10.91 -13.07 3.88
N LYS A 268 -10.24 -11.98 3.46
CA LYS A 268 -10.42 -10.61 4.00
C LYS A 268 -10.14 -10.54 5.50
N ALA A 269 -9.03 -11.13 5.93
CA ALA A 269 -8.59 -11.11 7.32
C ALA A 269 -8.52 -9.68 7.89
N GLU A 270 -8.90 -9.55 9.16
CA GLU A 270 -8.74 -8.35 9.98
C GLU A 270 -9.47 -7.12 9.39
N GLU A 271 -8.85 -5.93 9.37
CA GLU A 271 -9.51 -4.68 8.98
C GLU A 271 -10.04 -4.68 7.54
N TYR A 272 -9.45 -5.46 6.63
CA TYR A 272 -9.86 -5.52 5.21
C TYR A 272 -11.23 -6.19 5.04
N GLY A 273 -11.70 -6.91 6.06
CA GLY A 273 -13.04 -7.48 6.14
C GLY A 273 -14.05 -6.61 6.90
N SER A 274 -13.64 -5.47 7.47
CA SER A 274 -14.44 -4.71 8.44
C SER A 274 -15.43 -3.70 7.85
N HIS A 275 -15.35 -3.40 6.54
CA HIS A 275 -16.09 -2.28 5.94
C HIS A 275 -17.60 -2.35 6.15
N ASP A 276 -18.17 -3.54 6.03
CA ASP A 276 -19.60 -3.78 6.19
C ASP A 276 -20.02 -3.94 7.67
N LYS A 277 -19.08 -3.75 8.60
CA LYS A 277 -19.18 -3.83 10.06
C LYS A 277 -18.54 -2.61 10.73
N THR A 278 -18.40 -1.51 10.00
CA THR A 278 -17.92 -0.23 10.51
C THR A 278 -19.07 0.76 10.50
N PHE A 279 -19.31 1.43 11.62
CA PHE A 279 -20.46 2.31 11.80
C PHE A 279 -20.01 3.64 12.41
N ILE A 280 -20.59 4.73 11.90
CA ILE A 280 -20.55 6.04 12.53
C ILE A 280 -21.81 6.13 13.36
N LEU A 281 -21.67 6.30 14.67
CA LEU A 281 -22.80 6.17 15.57
C LEU A 281 -23.81 7.31 15.36
N PRO A 282 -25.08 7.00 15.08
CA PRO A 282 -26.08 8.04 14.84
C PRO A 282 -26.49 8.74 16.14
N ARG A 283 -26.31 8.07 17.29
CA ARG A 283 -26.75 8.49 18.62
C ARG A 283 -25.80 7.96 19.69
N ASP A 284 -25.88 8.57 20.86
CA ASP A 284 -25.28 8.03 22.07
C ASP A 284 -25.90 6.68 22.41
N GLY A 285 -25.12 5.79 23.00
CA GLY A 285 -25.61 4.48 23.42
C GLY A 285 -24.49 3.47 23.64
N THR A 286 -24.88 2.22 23.81
CA THR A 286 -23.96 1.10 23.98
C THR A 286 -24.03 0.19 22.76
N VAL A 287 -22.92 0.03 22.06
CA VAL A 287 -22.81 -0.97 20.99
C VAL A 287 -22.49 -2.32 21.59
N ARG A 288 -23.31 -3.32 21.33
CA ARG A 288 -23.13 -4.71 21.78
C ARG A 288 -23.06 -5.66 20.60
N VAL A 289 -22.14 -6.62 20.68
CA VAL A 289 -22.15 -7.80 19.82
C VAL A 289 -22.76 -8.94 20.63
N VAL A 290 -23.86 -9.52 20.15
CA VAL A 290 -24.59 -10.56 20.86
C VAL A 290 -24.72 -11.82 20.02
N VAL A 291 -24.72 -12.98 20.66
CA VAL A 291 -25.02 -14.26 20.02
C VAL A 291 -26.52 -14.37 19.79
N ASP A 292 -26.92 -14.60 18.54
CA ASP A 292 -28.32 -14.74 18.15
C ASP A 292 -28.96 -15.94 18.87
N GLY A 293 -30.20 -15.77 19.32
CA GLY A 293 -30.96 -16.79 20.05
C GLY A 293 -30.64 -16.89 21.54
N SER A 294 -29.36 -16.83 21.96
CA SER A 294 -28.99 -16.84 23.39
C SER A 294 -29.01 -15.45 24.04
N GLY A 295 -28.74 -14.40 23.26
CA GLY A 295 -28.61 -13.02 23.76
C GLY A 295 -27.32 -12.79 24.56
N GLU A 296 -26.41 -13.76 24.58
CA GLU A 296 -25.11 -13.63 25.26
C GLU A 296 -24.28 -12.52 24.61
N THR A 297 -23.69 -11.64 25.41
CA THR A 297 -22.87 -10.54 24.92
C THR A 297 -21.42 -10.94 24.80
N VAL A 298 -20.87 -10.74 23.61
CA VAL A 298 -19.46 -10.97 23.30
C VAL A 298 -18.63 -9.70 23.57
N PHE A 299 -19.10 -8.56 23.06
CA PHE A 299 -18.45 -7.25 23.22
C PHE A 299 -19.45 -6.18 23.63
N SER A 300 -18.95 -5.17 24.34
CA SER A 300 -19.73 -3.99 24.73
C SER A 300 -18.86 -2.74 24.76
N HIS A 301 -19.34 -1.67 24.12
CA HIS A 301 -18.68 -0.36 24.06
C HIS A 301 -19.70 0.76 24.30
N GLU A 302 -19.50 1.56 25.35
CA GLU A 302 -20.26 2.79 25.57
C GLU A 302 -19.69 3.93 24.73
N LEU A 303 -20.54 4.53 23.89
CA LEU A 303 -20.10 5.45 22.85
C LEU A 303 -21.05 6.65 22.71
N ARG A 304 -20.63 7.62 21.90
CA ARG A 304 -21.38 8.85 21.61
C ARG A 304 -21.66 8.98 20.13
N ALA A 305 -22.67 9.80 19.80
CA ALA A 305 -22.99 10.13 18.43
C ALA A 305 -21.75 10.68 17.71
N GLY A 306 -21.48 10.15 16.51
CA GLY A 306 -20.33 10.48 15.69
C GLY A 306 -19.10 9.59 15.94
N ASP A 307 -19.02 8.84 17.03
CA ASP A 307 -17.92 7.91 17.26
C ASP A 307 -17.88 6.82 16.16
N ILE A 308 -16.67 6.35 15.86
CA ILE A 308 -16.44 5.33 14.83
C ILE A 308 -16.28 4.00 15.54
N TRP A 309 -17.16 3.04 15.29
CA TRP A 309 -17.04 1.68 15.83
C TRP A 309 -16.82 0.70 14.68
N ARG A 310 -16.00 -0.35 14.89
CA ARG A 310 -15.76 -1.40 13.90
C ARG A 310 -15.64 -2.78 14.54
N MET A 311 -16.02 -3.80 13.78
CA MET A 311 -15.72 -5.20 14.08
C MET A 311 -14.95 -5.87 12.93
N CYS A 312 -13.87 -6.58 13.26
CA CYS A 312 -13.09 -7.38 12.33
C CYS A 312 -13.25 -8.87 12.60
N ALA A 313 -12.84 -9.70 11.64
CA ALA A 313 -12.89 -11.15 11.74
C ALA A 313 -11.71 -11.79 11.00
N THR A 314 -11.16 -12.85 11.60
CA THR A 314 -10.02 -13.59 11.07
C THR A 314 -10.24 -15.08 11.28
N LYS A 315 -10.42 -15.81 10.18
CA LYS A 315 -10.73 -17.23 10.21
C LYS A 315 -9.52 -18.08 10.59
N ASP A 316 -9.81 -19.21 11.25
CA ASP A 316 -8.80 -20.14 11.75
C ASP A 316 -7.87 -20.71 10.67
N ALA A 317 -8.48 -21.18 9.57
CA ALA A 317 -7.75 -21.78 8.45
C ALA A 317 -6.71 -20.82 7.82
N PRO A 318 -7.06 -19.55 7.51
CA PRO A 318 -6.07 -18.53 7.16
C PRO A 318 -4.91 -18.36 8.16
N ILE A 319 -5.18 -18.38 9.46
CA ILE A 319 -4.12 -18.23 10.49
C ILE A 319 -3.18 -19.43 10.47
N ARG A 320 -3.72 -20.65 10.39
CA ARG A 320 -2.92 -21.87 10.33
C ARG A 320 -2.06 -21.93 9.07
N ASP A 321 -2.61 -21.53 7.91
CA ASP A 321 -1.86 -21.46 6.65
C ASP A 321 -0.77 -20.37 6.70
N TRP A 322 -1.05 -19.23 7.32
CA TRP A 322 -0.08 -18.16 7.54
C TRP A 322 1.12 -18.62 8.39
N VAL A 323 0.88 -19.39 9.47
CA VAL A 323 1.97 -20.01 10.26
C VAL A 323 2.76 -21.03 9.45
N ARG A 324 2.09 -21.91 8.69
CA ARG A 324 2.74 -22.86 7.79
C ARG A 324 3.68 -22.14 6.81
N LEU A 325 3.19 -21.09 6.15
CA LEU A 325 3.96 -20.31 5.17
C LEU A 325 5.16 -19.60 5.82
N ALA A 326 5.01 -19.12 7.05
CA ALA A 326 6.11 -18.53 7.81
C ALA A 326 7.23 -19.56 8.07
N VAL A 327 6.88 -20.77 8.50
CA VAL A 327 7.85 -21.85 8.73
C VAL A 327 8.50 -22.32 7.43
N GLU A 328 7.75 -22.44 6.33
CA GLU A 328 8.32 -22.77 5.02
C GLU A 328 9.30 -21.70 4.55
N ARG A 329 8.98 -20.42 4.77
CA ARG A 329 9.86 -19.32 4.43
C ARG A 329 11.13 -19.33 5.29
N ALA A 330 10.99 -19.55 6.59
CA ALA A 330 12.11 -19.73 7.52
C ALA A 330 13.04 -20.85 7.02
N ARG A 331 12.49 -22.01 6.66
CA ARG A 331 13.24 -23.17 6.19
C ARG A 331 13.96 -22.92 4.86
N LYS A 332 13.31 -22.19 3.94
CA LYS A 332 13.86 -21.91 2.61
C LYS A 332 15.00 -20.89 2.65
N THR A 333 14.93 -19.94 3.57
CA THR A 333 15.86 -18.81 3.65
C THR A 333 16.93 -19.00 4.73
N MET A 334 16.60 -19.73 5.79
CA MET A 334 17.36 -19.80 7.04
C MET A 334 17.55 -18.44 7.74
N ASP A 335 16.77 -17.43 7.35
CA ASP A 335 16.75 -16.12 7.99
C ASP A 335 15.88 -16.14 9.25
N PRO A 336 16.18 -15.29 10.26
CA PRO A 336 15.30 -15.10 11.40
C PRO A 336 13.91 -14.64 10.98
N VAL A 337 12.91 -15.26 11.59
CA VAL A 337 11.49 -15.01 11.33
C VAL A 337 10.85 -14.42 12.58
N ILE A 338 10.26 -13.24 12.43
CA ILE A 338 9.67 -12.51 13.55
C ILE A 338 8.18 -12.34 13.28
N PHE A 339 7.34 -12.87 14.16
CA PHE A 339 5.91 -12.55 14.21
C PHE A 339 5.72 -11.22 14.93
N TRP A 340 5.12 -10.24 14.26
CA TRP A 340 4.91 -8.89 14.79
C TRP A 340 3.51 -8.83 15.40
N LEU A 341 3.44 -9.10 16.70
CA LEU A 341 2.18 -9.19 17.44
C LEU A 341 2.35 -8.47 18.77
N ASP A 342 1.52 -7.46 19.02
CA ASP A 342 1.51 -6.69 20.26
C ASP A 342 0.68 -7.44 21.33
N PRO A 343 1.29 -7.98 22.40
CA PRO A 343 0.54 -8.66 23.45
C PRO A 343 -0.45 -7.75 24.21
N LYS A 344 -0.36 -6.43 24.05
CA LYS A 344 -1.30 -5.46 24.63
C LYS A 344 -2.54 -5.22 23.77
N ARG A 345 -2.51 -5.61 22.49
CA ARG A 345 -3.72 -5.65 21.65
C ARG A 345 -4.50 -6.92 21.93
N ALA A 346 -5.80 -6.78 22.15
CA ALA A 346 -6.66 -7.92 22.46
C ALA A 346 -6.68 -8.92 21.30
N HIS A 347 -6.71 -8.43 20.05
CA HIS A 347 -6.67 -9.25 18.84
C HIS A 347 -5.35 -10.01 18.71
N ASP A 348 -4.22 -9.31 18.74
CA ASP A 348 -2.91 -9.93 18.62
C ASP A 348 -2.66 -10.93 19.76
N ALA A 349 -3.18 -10.70 20.97
CA ALA A 349 -3.11 -11.67 22.06
C ALA A 349 -3.85 -12.99 21.75
N GLN A 350 -4.94 -12.97 20.97
CA GLN A 350 -5.58 -14.19 20.47
C GLN A 350 -4.72 -14.85 19.37
N LEU A 351 -4.15 -14.06 18.45
CA LEU A 351 -3.25 -14.57 17.42
C LEU A 351 -2.00 -15.21 18.01
N ILE A 352 -1.39 -14.64 19.05
CA ILE A 352 -0.23 -15.19 19.74
C ILE A 352 -0.52 -16.61 20.26
N LYS A 353 -1.71 -16.84 20.84
CA LYS A 353 -2.13 -18.18 21.30
C LYS A 353 -2.18 -19.17 20.13
N LYS A 354 -2.76 -18.77 19.01
CA LYS A 354 -2.87 -19.60 17.80
C LYS A 354 -1.51 -19.88 17.18
N VAL A 355 -0.65 -18.87 17.03
CA VAL A 355 0.73 -19.02 16.53
C VAL A 355 1.49 -20.00 17.40
N ASN A 356 1.48 -19.84 18.72
CA ASN A 356 2.16 -20.76 19.64
C ASN A 356 1.63 -22.21 19.56
N SER A 357 0.33 -22.38 19.29
CA SER A 357 -0.26 -23.71 19.08
C SER A 357 0.20 -24.32 17.74
N TYR A 358 0.04 -23.60 16.64
CA TYR A 358 0.32 -24.14 15.31
C TYR A 358 1.81 -24.32 15.03
N LEU A 359 2.69 -23.53 15.65
CA LEU A 359 4.13 -23.74 15.56
C LEU A 359 4.55 -25.13 16.10
N GLN A 360 3.80 -25.72 17.03
CA GLN A 360 4.08 -27.07 17.56
C GLN A 360 3.77 -28.18 16.54
N GLU A 361 3.03 -27.87 15.47
CA GLU A 361 2.68 -28.81 14.40
C GLU A 361 3.78 -28.92 13.32
N HIS A 362 4.85 -28.14 13.46
CA HIS A 362 5.94 -28.05 12.50
C HIS A 362 7.29 -28.45 13.11
N ASP A 363 8.19 -28.96 12.28
CA ASP A 363 9.60 -29.10 12.68
C ASP A 363 10.27 -27.73 12.68
N LEU A 364 10.69 -27.27 13.86
CA LEU A 364 11.36 -25.99 14.09
C LEU A 364 12.88 -26.13 14.24
N SER A 365 13.43 -27.33 14.08
CA SER A 365 14.85 -27.61 14.32
C SER A 365 15.75 -26.71 13.48
N GLY A 366 16.63 -25.96 14.14
CA GLY A 366 17.57 -25.04 13.49
C GLY A 366 16.97 -23.76 12.91
N LEU A 367 15.68 -23.46 13.18
CA LEU A 367 15.04 -22.21 12.78
C LEU A 367 15.08 -21.19 13.94
N ASP A 368 15.30 -19.91 13.60
CA ASP A 368 15.15 -18.78 14.52
C ASP A 368 13.78 -18.14 14.28
N ILE A 369 12.80 -18.49 15.12
CA ILE A 369 11.44 -17.96 15.06
C ILE A 369 11.09 -17.33 16.41
N SER A 370 10.65 -16.08 16.39
CA SER A 370 10.24 -15.37 17.60
C SER A 370 8.99 -14.53 17.39
N ILE A 371 8.32 -14.19 18.50
CA ILE A 371 7.21 -13.24 18.54
C ILE A 371 7.70 -11.97 19.23
N LYS A 372 7.44 -10.80 18.65
CA LYS A 372 7.83 -9.48 19.20
C LYS A 372 6.71 -8.47 18.95
N GLU A 373 6.52 -7.54 19.90
CA GLU A 373 5.64 -6.39 19.65
C GLU A 373 6.20 -5.54 18.49
N PRO A 374 5.34 -4.88 17.67
CA PRO A 374 5.75 -4.23 16.43
C PRO A 374 6.91 -3.23 16.56
N VAL A 375 6.98 -2.45 17.64
CA VAL A 375 8.08 -1.49 17.88
C VAL A 375 9.42 -2.21 18.08
N VAL A 376 9.43 -3.26 18.91
CA VAL A 376 10.64 -4.06 19.17
C VAL A 376 11.04 -4.84 17.92
N ALA A 377 10.06 -5.39 17.20
CA ALA A 377 10.29 -6.08 15.93
C ALA A 377 10.89 -5.14 14.87
N MET A 378 10.37 -3.92 14.76
CA MET A 378 10.89 -2.87 13.88
C MET A 378 12.35 -2.53 14.23
N ARG A 379 12.65 -2.17 15.48
CA ARG A 379 14.03 -1.84 15.89
C ARG A 379 15.00 -2.99 15.63
N HIS A 380 14.62 -4.22 15.96
CA HIS A 380 15.44 -5.40 15.69
C HIS A 380 15.71 -5.56 14.19
N THR A 381 14.67 -5.46 13.38
CA THR A 381 14.73 -5.64 11.93
C THR A 381 15.59 -4.55 11.27
N LEU A 382 15.40 -3.28 11.65
CA LEU A 382 16.22 -2.16 11.17
C LEU A 382 17.69 -2.32 11.56
N GLY A 383 17.96 -2.78 12.78
CA GLY A 383 19.30 -3.09 13.27
C GLY A 383 20.01 -4.14 12.42
N ARG A 384 19.31 -5.25 12.11
CA ARG A 384 19.82 -6.31 11.21
C ARG A 384 20.03 -5.81 9.79
N ALA A 385 19.02 -5.16 9.22
CA ALA A 385 19.08 -4.65 7.85
C ALA A 385 20.27 -3.67 7.68
N ARG A 386 20.53 -2.81 8.66
CA ARG A 386 21.66 -1.87 8.63
C ARG A 386 23.02 -2.55 8.48
N VAL A 387 23.20 -3.74 9.07
CA VAL A 387 24.46 -4.50 9.02
C VAL A 387 24.46 -5.57 7.93
N GLY A 388 23.57 -5.48 6.96
CA GLY A 388 23.54 -6.39 5.80
C GLY A 388 22.87 -7.73 6.05
N LEU A 389 22.13 -7.88 7.16
CA LEU A 389 21.46 -9.13 7.54
C LEU A 389 19.97 -9.11 7.21
N ASP A 390 19.49 -10.22 6.66
CA ASP A 390 18.11 -10.35 6.20
C ASP A 390 17.17 -10.76 7.36
N THR A 391 15.88 -10.43 7.26
CA THR A 391 14.86 -10.80 8.26
C THR A 391 13.52 -11.06 7.57
N VAL A 392 12.77 -12.06 8.03
CA VAL A 392 11.39 -12.30 7.58
C VAL A 392 10.43 -11.71 8.61
N SER A 393 9.68 -10.70 8.21
CA SER A 393 8.54 -10.18 8.98
C SER A 393 7.30 -11.03 8.73
N VAL A 394 6.61 -11.43 9.79
CA VAL A 394 5.38 -12.23 9.72
C VAL A 394 4.29 -11.45 10.43
N THR A 395 3.33 -10.95 9.66
CA THR A 395 2.44 -9.88 10.15
C THR A 395 0.98 -10.09 9.75
N GLY A 396 0.09 -9.40 10.46
CA GLY A 396 -1.28 -9.15 10.02
C GLY A 396 -1.36 -8.38 8.69
N ASN A 397 -2.57 -8.19 8.20
CA ASN A 397 -2.91 -7.70 6.87
C ASN A 397 -2.49 -6.24 6.65
N VAL A 398 -2.76 -5.35 7.63
CA VAL A 398 -2.36 -3.93 7.53
C VAL A 398 -0.84 -3.80 7.55
N LEU A 399 -0.17 -4.48 8.47
CA LEU A 399 1.29 -4.45 8.56
C LEU A 399 1.97 -5.10 7.35
N ARG A 400 1.39 -6.14 6.76
CA ARG A 400 1.87 -6.70 5.48
C ARG A 400 1.98 -5.57 4.47
N ASP A 401 0.88 -4.85 4.27
CA ASP A 401 0.80 -3.75 3.32
C ASP A 401 1.88 -2.69 3.60
N TYR A 402 1.94 -2.20 4.83
CA TYR A 402 2.85 -1.12 5.23
C TYR A 402 4.33 -1.52 5.11
N LEU A 403 4.69 -2.73 5.54
CA LEU A 403 6.09 -3.19 5.49
C LEU A 403 6.53 -3.55 4.07
N THR A 404 5.62 -4.02 3.22
CA THR A 404 5.90 -4.29 1.80
C THR A 404 6.03 -3.05 0.93
N ASP A 405 5.63 -1.87 1.43
CA ASP A 405 6.05 -0.59 0.86
C ASP A 405 7.32 -0.06 1.54
N LEU A 406 7.39 -0.08 2.88
CA LEU A 406 8.48 0.52 3.64
C LEU A 406 9.84 -0.01 3.24
N PHE A 407 10.07 -1.31 3.43
CA PHE A 407 11.40 -1.88 3.20
C PHE A 407 11.79 -1.86 1.73
N PRO A 408 10.92 -2.21 0.76
CA PRO A 408 11.25 -2.11 -0.66
C PRO A 408 11.54 -0.69 -1.15
N ILE A 409 10.89 0.34 -0.60
CA ILE A 409 11.23 1.73 -0.94
C ILE A 409 12.62 2.10 -0.40
N LEU A 410 13.00 1.62 0.78
CA LEU A 410 14.34 1.86 1.33
C LEU A 410 15.42 1.05 0.60
N GLU A 411 15.13 -0.21 0.25
CA GLU A 411 16.08 -1.13 -0.38
C GLU A 411 16.24 -0.90 -1.88
N LEU A 412 15.12 -0.68 -2.59
CA LEU A 412 15.05 -0.68 -4.05
C LEU A 412 14.64 0.67 -4.63
N GLY A 413 14.30 1.65 -3.79
CA GLY A 413 13.76 2.95 -4.22
C GLY A 413 12.29 2.93 -4.64
N THR A 414 11.67 1.76 -4.70
CA THR A 414 10.28 1.55 -5.10
C THR A 414 9.79 0.16 -4.68
N SER A 415 8.50 0.05 -4.33
CA SER A 415 7.80 -1.21 -4.04
C SER A 415 7.28 -1.95 -5.28
N SER A 416 7.42 -1.35 -6.48
CA SER A 416 7.04 -1.99 -7.76
C SER A 416 7.97 -3.13 -8.18
N LYS A 417 9.16 -3.23 -7.59
CA LYS A 417 10.22 -4.19 -7.97
C LYS A 417 10.26 -5.44 -7.08
N MET A 418 9.10 -5.80 -6.52
CA MET A 418 8.95 -6.89 -5.55
C MET A 418 8.24 -8.09 -6.17
N LEU A 419 8.59 -9.28 -5.70
CA LEU A 419 7.80 -10.48 -5.91
C LEU A 419 6.69 -10.52 -4.85
N SER A 420 5.44 -10.51 -5.29
CA SER A 420 4.27 -10.74 -4.43
C SER A 420 3.57 -12.04 -4.89
N ILE A 421 3.75 -13.09 -4.10
CA ILE A 421 3.28 -14.45 -4.41
C ILE A 421 2.20 -14.81 -3.41
N VAL A 422 1.05 -15.24 -3.90
CA VAL A 422 -0.11 -15.64 -3.13
C VAL A 422 -0.42 -17.11 -3.42
N PRO A 423 0.11 -18.04 -2.60
CA PRO A 423 -0.32 -19.43 -2.63
C PRO A 423 -1.81 -19.50 -2.27
N LEU A 424 -2.66 -19.86 -3.23
CA LEU A 424 -4.09 -19.93 -2.99
C LEU A 424 -4.39 -21.15 -2.12
N LEU A 425 -5.31 -21.02 -1.16
CA LEU A 425 -5.74 -22.13 -0.29
C LEU A 425 -6.23 -23.35 -1.09
N GLY A 426 -6.76 -23.13 -2.30
CA GLY A 426 -7.18 -24.20 -3.23
C GLY A 426 -6.05 -24.84 -4.05
N GLY A 427 -4.77 -24.55 -3.78
CA GLY A 427 -3.61 -25.11 -4.46
C GLY A 427 -3.11 -24.35 -5.71
N GLY A 428 -3.87 -23.34 -6.16
CA GLY A 428 -3.46 -22.43 -7.24
C GLY A 428 -2.37 -21.43 -6.81
N GLY A 429 -1.91 -20.61 -7.75
CA GLY A 429 -0.99 -19.51 -7.49
C GLY A 429 -1.52 -18.21 -8.09
N LEU A 430 -1.47 -17.13 -7.31
CA LEU A 430 -1.69 -15.77 -7.78
C LEU A 430 -0.37 -14.99 -7.63
N PHE A 431 0.03 -14.27 -8.67
CA PHE A 431 1.30 -13.57 -8.75
C PHE A 431 1.04 -12.10 -9.05
N GLU A 432 1.11 -11.26 -8.03
CA GLU A 432 0.96 -9.82 -8.17
C GLU A 432 2.26 -9.22 -8.71
N THR A 433 2.15 -8.25 -9.61
CA THR A 433 3.29 -7.70 -10.37
C THR A 433 4.07 -6.64 -9.59
N GLY A 434 3.82 -6.51 -8.28
CA GLY A 434 4.42 -5.51 -7.39
C GLY A 434 3.44 -5.16 -6.26
N ALA A 435 3.91 -4.39 -5.27
CA ALA A 435 3.07 -3.95 -4.14
C ALA A 435 2.53 -2.52 -4.30
N GLY A 436 2.99 -1.78 -5.31
CA GLY A 436 2.59 -0.39 -5.54
C GLY A 436 1.23 -0.21 -6.26
N GLY A 437 0.78 1.05 -6.37
CA GLY A 437 -0.45 1.42 -7.09
C GLY A 437 -0.26 1.66 -8.61
N SER A 438 -1.33 2.12 -9.27
CA SER A 438 -1.38 2.34 -10.74
C SER A 438 -0.73 3.63 -11.26
N ALA A 439 -0.02 4.37 -10.41
CA ALA A 439 0.81 5.53 -10.75
C ALA A 439 0.16 6.58 -11.71
N PRO A 440 -0.90 7.31 -11.30
CA PRO A 440 -1.62 8.26 -12.16
C PRO A 440 -0.74 9.38 -12.75
N LYS A 441 0.34 9.78 -12.06
CA LYS A 441 1.32 10.75 -12.56
C LYS A 441 2.11 10.24 -13.78
N HIS A 442 2.12 8.93 -14.04
CA HIS A 442 2.74 8.35 -15.24
C HIS A 442 1.83 8.55 -16.46
N VAL A 443 0.52 8.37 -16.29
CA VAL A 443 -0.48 8.62 -17.35
C VAL A 443 -0.46 10.09 -17.76
N GLN A 444 -0.33 11.02 -16.80
CA GLN A 444 -0.23 12.46 -17.11
C GLN A 444 0.96 12.76 -18.04
N GLN A 445 2.14 12.20 -17.74
CA GLN A 445 3.31 12.39 -18.60
C GLN A 445 3.13 11.72 -19.97
N PHE A 446 2.53 10.53 -20.01
CA PHE A 446 2.31 9.84 -21.27
C PHE A 446 1.36 10.62 -22.20
N VAL A 447 0.27 11.16 -21.67
CA VAL A 447 -0.68 11.95 -22.46
C VAL A 447 -0.08 13.29 -22.91
N GLN A 448 0.74 13.93 -22.07
CA GLN A 448 1.33 15.24 -22.38
C GLN A 448 2.56 15.17 -23.30
N GLU A 449 3.40 14.16 -23.10
CA GLU A 449 4.75 14.09 -23.66
C GLU A 449 5.03 12.77 -24.40
N GLY A 450 4.08 11.84 -24.43
CA GLY A 450 4.25 10.56 -25.11
C GLY A 450 5.33 9.67 -24.50
N HIS A 451 5.68 9.87 -23.22
CA HIS A 451 6.71 9.11 -22.50
C HIS A 451 6.11 8.37 -21.30
N LEU A 452 6.25 7.04 -21.25
CA LEU A 452 5.73 6.22 -20.16
C LEU A 452 6.87 5.70 -19.27
N ARG A 453 7.06 6.32 -18.11
CA ARG A 453 8.09 5.93 -17.11
C ARG A 453 7.68 4.81 -16.14
N TRP A 454 6.66 4.02 -16.49
CA TRP A 454 6.26 2.84 -15.72
C TRP A 454 7.29 1.73 -15.93
N ASP A 455 7.82 1.17 -14.84
CA ASP A 455 8.82 0.11 -14.85
C ASP A 455 8.09 -1.24 -14.73
N SER A 456 8.15 -2.05 -15.78
CA SER A 456 7.43 -3.33 -15.88
C SER A 456 8.23 -4.50 -15.28
N LEU A 457 9.33 -4.26 -14.56
CA LEU A 457 10.15 -5.32 -13.97
C LEU A 457 9.34 -6.33 -13.15
N GLY A 458 8.39 -5.86 -12.35
CA GLY A 458 7.57 -6.72 -11.52
C GLY A 458 6.62 -7.61 -12.32
N GLU A 459 6.19 -7.20 -13.51
CA GLU A 459 5.42 -8.03 -14.43
C GLU A 459 6.28 -9.19 -14.97
N TYR A 460 7.53 -8.91 -15.33
CA TYR A 460 8.47 -9.94 -15.82
C TYR A 460 8.82 -10.96 -14.73
N LEU A 461 9.02 -10.48 -13.49
CA LEU A 461 9.27 -11.31 -12.31
C LEU A 461 8.05 -12.18 -11.97
N ALA A 462 6.84 -11.62 -11.96
CA ALA A 462 5.62 -12.37 -11.70
C ALA A 462 5.37 -13.42 -12.79
N MET A 463 5.58 -13.08 -14.06
CA MET A 463 5.42 -14.00 -15.17
C MET A 463 6.44 -15.15 -15.12
N SER A 464 7.71 -14.88 -14.76
CA SER A 464 8.72 -15.94 -14.66
C SER A 464 8.36 -16.94 -13.55
N VAL A 465 7.97 -16.45 -12.37
CA VAL A 465 7.56 -17.29 -11.25
C VAL A 465 6.25 -18.04 -11.56
N SER A 466 5.31 -17.41 -12.26
CA SER A 466 4.07 -18.07 -12.69
C SER A 466 4.34 -19.26 -13.61
N LEU A 467 5.24 -19.10 -14.58
CA LEU A 467 5.66 -20.16 -15.50
C LEU A 467 6.43 -21.28 -14.79
N GLU A 468 7.29 -20.93 -13.84
CA GLU A 468 8.02 -21.91 -13.01
C GLU A 468 7.07 -22.71 -12.11
N ASP A 469 6.11 -22.06 -11.44
CA ASP A 469 5.09 -22.72 -10.61
C ASP A 469 4.22 -23.67 -11.43
N PHE A 470 3.75 -23.22 -12.60
CA PHE A 470 2.99 -24.07 -13.52
C PHE A 470 3.83 -25.25 -14.02
N GLY A 471 5.08 -25.00 -14.41
CA GLY A 471 6.03 -26.02 -14.84
C GLY A 471 6.25 -27.09 -13.77
N ALA A 472 6.44 -26.69 -12.52
CA ALA A 472 6.64 -27.59 -11.38
C ALA A 472 5.37 -28.41 -11.06
N LYS A 473 4.20 -27.76 -10.94
CA LYS A 473 2.93 -28.42 -10.60
C LYS A 473 2.46 -29.42 -11.66
N HIS A 474 2.66 -29.08 -12.94
CA HIS A 474 2.18 -29.88 -14.06
C HIS A 474 3.28 -30.69 -14.77
N LYS A 475 4.52 -30.65 -14.27
CA LYS A 475 5.70 -31.26 -14.92
C LYS A 475 5.84 -30.84 -16.39
N ASN A 476 5.57 -29.56 -16.68
CA ASN A 476 5.59 -29.02 -18.03
C ASN A 476 6.95 -28.40 -18.37
N ALA A 477 7.78 -29.15 -19.09
CA ALA A 477 9.14 -28.74 -19.45
C ALA A 477 9.21 -27.44 -20.26
N ARG A 478 8.20 -27.16 -21.10
CA ARG A 478 8.15 -25.92 -21.90
C ARG A 478 7.90 -24.70 -21.00
N ALA A 479 6.99 -24.81 -20.04
CA ALA A 479 6.73 -23.73 -19.08
C ALA A 479 7.96 -23.47 -18.20
N THR A 480 8.61 -24.53 -17.71
CA THR A 480 9.89 -24.42 -16.99
C THR A 480 10.95 -23.69 -17.82
N LEU A 481 11.14 -24.09 -19.08
CA LEU A 481 12.09 -23.43 -19.98
C LEU A 481 11.77 -21.94 -20.19
N LEU A 482 10.50 -21.60 -20.40
CA LEU A 482 10.06 -20.21 -20.58
C LEU A 482 10.31 -19.37 -19.31
N GLY A 483 9.99 -19.91 -18.13
CA GLY A 483 10.24 -19.24 -16.86
C GLY A 483 11.72 -18.99 -16.59
N GLU A 484 12.56 -20.03 -16.75
CA GLU A 484 14.01 -19.93 -16.57
C GLU A 484 14.66 -18.92 -17.52
N THR A 485 14.29 -18.95 -18.80
CA THR A 485 14.85 -18.04 -19.81
C THR A 485 14.35 -16.61 -19.64
N LEU A 486 13.13 -16.40 -19.14
CA LEU A 486 12.64 -15.07 -18.77
C LEU A 486 13.36 -14.53 -17.54
N SER A 487 13.65 -15.37 -16.54
CA SER A 487 14.49 -15.02 -15.38
C SER A 487 15.90 -14.57 -15.83
N ILE A 488 16.49 -15.24 -16.81
CA ILE A 488 17.78 -14.83 -17.44
C ILE A 488 17.64 -13.48 -18.17
N ALA A 489 16.60 -13.30 -18.98
CA ALA A 489 16.35 -12.07 -19.72
C ALA A 489 16.18 -10.86 -18.78
N THR A 490 15.44 -11.06 -17.69
CA THR A 490 15.21 -10.06 -16.65
C THR A 490 16.52 -9.65 -15.96
N LYS A 491 17.40 -10.62 -15.67
CA LYS A 491 18.73 -10.32 -15.14
C LYS A 491 19.57 -9.48 -16.12
N ARG A 492 19.55 -9.81 -17.42
CA ARG A 492 20.27 -9.03 -18.44
C ARG A 492 19.71 -7.62 -18.61
N LEU A 493 18.39 -7.44 -18.50
CA LEU A 493 17.75 -6.13 -18.50
C LEU A 493 18.32 -5.22 -17.40
N LEU A 494 18.46 -5.78 -16.19
CA LEU A 494 19.04 -5.10 -15.04
C LEU A 494 20.54 -4.81 -15.26
N GLU A 495 21.34 -5.80 -15.66
CA GLU A 495 22.78 -5.64 -15.90
C GLU A 495 23.09 -4.58 -16.97
N HIS A 496 22.27 -4.51 -18.03
CA HIS A 496 22.43 -3.53 -19.11
C HIS A 496 21.69 -2.21 -18.89
N ARG A 497 21.10 -2.00 -17.71
CA ARG A 497 20.41 -0.76 -17.31
C ARG A 497 19.35 -0.33 -18.33
N ARG A 498 18.47 -1.25 -18.70
CA ARG A 498 17.40 -1.03 -19.69
C ARG A 498 16.03 -0.74 -19.08
N ALA A 499 16.00 -0.31 -17.81
CA ALA A 499 14.79 0.19 -17.16
C ALA A 499 14.37 1.56 -17.74
N PRO A 500 13.08 1.94 -17.67
CA PRO A 500 12.58 3.21 -18.16
C PRO A 500 13.24 4.40 -17.44
N SER A 501 13.66 5.38 -18.22
CA SER A 501 14.03 6.68 -17.69
C SER A 501 12.78 7.47 -17.27
N ARG A 502 13.00 8.57 -16.57
CA ARG A 502 11.95 9.56 -16.26
C ARG A 502 11.89 10.70 -17.28
N LYS A 503 12.87 10.76 -18.20
CA LYS A 503 13.07 11.87 -19.14
C LYS A 503 12.62 11.50 -20.54
N VAL A 504 11.84 12.39 -21.14
CA VAL A 504 11.43 12.31 -22.55
C VAL A 504 12.65 12.25 -23.47
N GLY A 505 12.58 11.41 -24.49
CA GLY A 505 13.65 11.15 -25.46
C GLY A 505 14.63 10.05 -25.02
N GLU A 506 14.60 9.65 -23.75
CA GLU A 506 15.31 8.47 -23.26
C GLU A 506 14.40 7.22 -23.35
N ILE A 507 14.96 6.04 -23.03
CA ILE A 507 14.20 4.79 -23.01
C ILE A 507 13.00 4.90 -22.07
N ASP A 508 11.84 4.43 -22.51
CA ASP A 508 10.61 4.35 -21.70
C ASP A 508 10.12 2.89 -21.60
N ASN A 509 8.96 2.66 -21.00
CA ASN A 509 8.36 1.33 -20.83
C ASN A 509 8.31 0.46 -22.11
N ARG A 510 8.05 1.09 -23.26
CA ARG A 510 7.97 0.37 -24.54
C ARG A 510 9.35 -0.11 -24.98
N GLY A 511 10.38 0.71 -24.74
CA GLY A 511 11.78 0.34 -24.97
C GLY A 511 12.26 -0.76 -24.03
N GLU A 512 11.90 -0.70 -22.74
CA GLU A 512 12.15 -1.78 -21.77
C GLU A 512 11.57 -3.11 -22.27
N SER A 513 10.30 -3.10 -22.68
CA SER A 513 9.60 -4.28 -23.19
C SER A 513 10.27 -4.87 -24.43
N PHE A 514 10.79 -4.03 -25.33
CA PHE A 514 11.59 -4.49 -26.48
C PHE A 514 12.87 -5.21 -26.03
N TYR A 515 13.62 -4.64 -25.08
CA TYR A 515 14.84 -5.28 -24.58
C TYR A 515 14.56 -6.61 -23.88
N ILE A 516 13.46 -6.73 -23.13
CA ILE A 516 13.01 -8.02 -22.60
C ILE A 516 12.75 -9.02 -23.73
N ALA A 517 12.01 -8.64 -24.77
CA ALA A 517 11.74 -9.54 -25.90
C ALA A 517 13.03 -10.01 -26.57
N LEU A 518 13.99 -9.11 -26.80
CA LEU A 518 15.31 -9.43 -27.35
C LEU A 518 16.07 -10.41 -26.45
N TYR A 519 16.25 -10.08 -25.18
CA TYR A 519 17.04 -10.91 -24.26
C TYR A 519 16.39 -12.26 -23.98
N TRP A 520 15.07 -12.33 -24.00
CA TRP A 520 14.34 -13.58 -23.84
C TRP A 520 14.47 -14.48 -25.06
N ALA A 521 14.33 -13.92 -26.27
CA ALA A 521 14.59 -14.67 -27.50
C ALA A 521 16.04 -15.18 -27.58
N GLU A 522 17.02 -14.35 -27.21
CA GLU A 522 18.43 -14.76 -27.13
C GLU A 522 18.64 -15.88 -26.10
N ALA A 523 18.04 -15.79 -24.90
CA ALA A 523 18.15 -16.82 -23.88
C ALA A 523 17.47 -18.14 -24.29
N LEU A 524 16.31 -18.06 -24.95
CA LEU A 524 15.61 -19.20 -25.52
C LEU A 524 16.44 -19.88 -26.62
N ALA A 525 17.04 -19.12 -27.52
CA ALA A 525 17.85 -19.65 -28.62
C ALA A 525 19.06 -20.49 -28.14
N LEU A 526 19.57 -20.24 -26.94
CA LEU A 526 20.64 -21.03 -26.32
C LEU A 526 20.18 -22.41 -25.82
N LYS A 527 18.87 -22.59 -25.62
CA LYS A 527 18.27 -23.81 -25.09
C LYS A 527 17.40 -24.53 -26.12
N ASP A 528 16.86 -23.79 -27.09
CA ASP A 528 16.03 -24.27 -28.19
C ASP A 528 16.35 -23.47 -29.46
N ALA A 529 17.03 -24.13 -30.40
CA ALA A 529 17.51 -23.51 -31.64
C ALA A 529 16.38 -22.97 -32.55
N THR A 530 15.12 -23.38 -32.34
CA THR A 530 13.98 -22.86 -33.11
C THR A 530 13.73 -21.36 -32.88
N PHE A 531 14.22 -20.81 -31.76
CA PHE A 531 14.15 -19.38 -31.45
C PHE A 531 15.29 -18.55 -32.07
N ALA A 532 16.31 -19.18 -32.64
CA ALA A 532 17.45 -18.47 -33.23
C ALA A 532 17.05 -17.45 -34.34
N PRO A 533 16.11 -17.76 -35.26
CA PRO A 533 15.66 -16.79 -36.26
C PRO A 533 14.99 -15.55 -35.64
N LEU A 534 14.19 -15.73 -34.59
CA LEU A 534 13.54 -14.62 -33.88
C LEU A 534 14.57 -13.75 -33.17
N ALA A 535 15.50 -14.37 -32.44
CA ALA A 535 16.58 -13.68 -31.74
C ALA A 535 17.43 -12.84 -32.72
N GLN A 536 17.81 -13.43 -33.86
CA GLN A 536 18.60 -12.76 -34.89
C GLN A 536 17.84 -11.57 -35.49
N LYS A 537 16.56 -11.73 -35.85
CA LYS A 537 15.74 -10.61 -36.40
C LYS A 537 15.64 -9.44 -35.42
N LEU A 538 15.36 -9.71 -34.14
CA LEU A 538 15.29 -8.68 -33.10
C LEU A 538 16.65 -7.99 -32.91
N HIS A 539 17.74 -8.76 -32.95
CA HIS A 539 19.09 -8.23 -32.82
C HIS A 539 19.46 -7.30 -34.00
N ASP A 540 19.25 -7.76 -35.24
CA ASP A 540 19.60 -7.03 -36.46
C ASP A 540 18.79 -5.73 -36.62
N LYS A 541 17.53 -5.74 -36.17
CA LYS A 541 16.64 -4.58 -36.26
C LYS A 541 16.65 -3.68 -35.03
N ARG A 542 17.48 -3.97 -34.03
CA ARG A 542 17.55 -3.24 -32.75
C ARG A 542 17.65 -1.72 -32.93
N ALA A 543 18.56 -1.25 -33.76
CA ALA A 543 18.78 0.20 -33.94
C ALA A 543 17.56 0.90 -34.55
N THR A 544 16.89 0.26 -35.50
CA THR A 544 15.66 0.77 -36.12
C THR A 544 14.50 0.80 -35.11
N ILE A 545 14.30 -0.28 -34.36
CA ILE A 545 13.23 -0.38 -33.35
C ILE A 545 13.41 0.70 -32.27
N VAL A 546 14.61 0.83 -31.71
CA VAL A 546 14.90 1.85 -30.68
C VAL A 546 14.64 3.26 -31.20
N ARG A 547 15.00 3.56 -32.45
CA ARG A 547 14.72 4.86 -33.07
C ARG A 547 13.22 5.10 -33.23
N GLU A 548 12.48 4.14 -33.77
CA GLU A 548 11.01 4.26 -33.94
C GLU A 548 10.29 4.48 -32.61
N LEU A 549 10.72 3.81 -31.54
CA LEU A 549 10.17 4.00 -30.20
C LEU A 549 10.51 5.39 -29.61
N ALA A 550 11.71 5.90 -29.85
CA ALA A 550 12.14 7.22 -29.39
C ALA A 550 11.43 8.37 -30.14
N GLU A 551 11.24 8.24 -31.46
CA GLU A 551 10.56 9.22 -32.30
C GLU A 551 9.06 9.37 -31.97
N ALA A 552 8.47 8.40 -31.27
CA ALA A 552 7.10 8.44 -30.77
C ALA A 552 6.93 9.30 -29.49
N GLN A 553 8.01 9.82 -28.92
CA GLN A 553 8.01 10.65 -27.72
C GLN A 553 8.05 12.15 -28.04
N GLY A 554 7.86 13.00 -27.02
CA GLY A 554 8.02 14.45 -27.10
C GLY A 554 6.79 15.19 -27.64
N LYS A 555 5.67 14.51 -27.83
CA LYS A 555 4.42 15.09 -28.33
C LYS A 555 3.24 14.57 -27.51
N PRO A 556 2.17 15.37 -27.37
CA PRO A 556 0.93 14.90 -26.77
C PRO A 556 0.37 13.68 -27.50
N VAL A 557 -0.22 12.76 -26.72
CA VAL A 557 -0.81 11.52 -27.22
C VAL A 557 -2.28 11.47 -26.81
N ASP A 558 -3.16 11.32 -27.80
CA ASP A 558 -4.58 11.05 -27.56
C ASP A 558 -4.83 9.54 -27.45
N ILE A 559 -5.36 9.14 -26.30
CA ILE A 559 -5.76 7.78 -25.98
C ILE A 559 -7.29 7.61 -25.89
N GLY A 560 -8.08 8.66 -26.17
CA GLY A 560 -9.55 8.57 -26.24
C GLY A 560 -10.27 8.37 -24.90
N GLY A 561 -9.64 8.74 -23.77
CA GLY A 561 -10.22 8.63 -22.44
C GLY A 561 -9.17 8.44 -21.34
N TYR A 562 -9.60 8.44 -20.08
CA TYR A 562 -8.71 8.18 -18.94
C TYR A 562 -9.03 6.83 -18.26
N TYR A 563 -10.21 6.70 -17.66
CA TYR A 563 -10.64 5.45 -17.01
C TYR A 563 -11.04 4.35 -18.01
N LYS A 564 -11.52 4.75 -19.19
CA LYS A 564 -11.92 3.87 -20.29
C LYS A 564 -11.40 4.44 -21.61
N PRO A 565 -10.10 4.33 -21.89
CA PRO A 565 -9.51 4.82 -23.13
C PRO A 565 -10.01 4.03 -24.34
N ASP A 566 -9.88 4.59 -25.54
CA ASP A 566 -10.19 3.88 -26.78
C ASP A 566 -9.12 2.81 -27.05
N PRO A 567 -9.51 1.52 -27.19
CA PRO A 567 -8.54 0.43 -27.36
C PRO A 567 -7.64 0.57 -28.59
N LYS A 568 -8.14 1.15 -29.69
CA LYS A 568 -7.36 1.31 -30.93
C LYS A 568 -6.37 2.45 -30.81
N LEU A 569 -6.77 3.58 -30.21
CA LEU A 569 -5.89 4.71 -29.92
C LEU A 569 -4.76 4.28 -28.96
N CYS A 570 -5.10 3.59 -27.87
CA CYS A 570 -4.13 3.04 -26.93
C CYS A 570 -3.15 2.07 -27.61
N ALA A 571 -3.64 1.09 -28.38
CA ALA A 571 -2.78 0.12 -29.05
C ALA A 571 -1.78 0.80 -29.99
N ARG A 572 -2.23 1.79 -30.77
CA ARG A 572 -1.36 2.57 -31.66
C ARG A 572 -0.30 3.36 -30.90
N ALA A 573 -0.68 4.00 -29.79
CA ALA A 573 0.24 4.76 -28.95
C ALA A 573 1.27 3.87 -28.24
N MET A 574 0.86 2.67 -27.82
CA MET A 574 1.71 1.72 -27.08
C MET A 574 2.59 0.85 -27.97
N ARG A 575 2.24 0.68 -29.26
CA ARG A 575 2.99 -0.13 -30.23
C ARG A 575 3.44 0.68 -31.45
N PRO A 576 4.20 1.78 -31.30
CA PRO A 576 4.51 2.68 -32.41
C PRO A 576 5.59 2.13 -33.37
N SER A 577 6.39 1.14 -32.96
CA SER A 577 7.39 0.52 -33.84
C SER A 577 6.76 -0.50 -34.78
N ALA A 578 6.58 -0.11 -36.04
CA ALA A 578 6.10 -1.01 -37.08
C ALA A 578 7.06 -2.19 -37.30
N THR A 579 8.37 -1.94 -37.19
CA THR A 579 9.40 -2.97 -37.33
C THR A 579 9.27 -4.04 -36.24
N LEU A 580 9.11 -3.64 -34.97
CA LEU A 580 8.92 -4.57 -33.87
C LEU A 580 7.62 -5.36 -34.01
N ASN A 581 6.52 -4.69 -34.38
CA ASN A 581 5.23 -5.34 -34.56
C ASN A 581 5.30 -6.45 -35.62
N ALA A 582 5.90 -6.18 -36.78
CA ALA A 582 6.05 -7.16 -37.84
C ALA A 582 6.83 -8.40 -37.37
N ILE A 583 7.94 -8.22 -36.66
CA ILE A 583 8.77 -9.34 -36.15
C ILE A 583 7.97 -10.22 -35.16
N ILE A 584 7.23 -9.60 -34.24
CA ILE A 584 6.46 -10.34 -33.22
C ILE A 584 5.25 -11.05 -33.86
N ASP A 585 4.56 -10.41 -34.80
CA ASP A 585 3.40 -11.01 -35.46
C ASP A 585 3.82 -12.20 -36.35
N GLU A 586 4.95 -12.11 -37.08
CA GLU A 586 5.55 -13.26 -37.79
C GLU A 586 5.90 -14.43 -36.84
N GLY A 587 6.40 -14.12 -35.64
CA GLY A 587 6.73 -15.13 -34.63
C GLY A 587 5.51 -15.91 -34.10
N ARG A 588 4.31 -15.31 -34.14
CA ARG A 588 3.07 -15.98 -33.72
C ARG A 588 2.63 -17.06 -34.71
N GLU A 589 2.80 -16.83 -36.00
CA GLU A 589 2.39 -17.77 -37.05
C GLU A 589 3.22 -19.07 -37.04
N VAL A 590 4.49 -18.98 -36.61
CA VAL A 590 5.37 -20.16 -36.43
C VAL A 590 4.93 -21.00 -35.20
N GLY A 591 4.38 -20.36 -34.17
CA GLY A 591 3.90 -21.04 -32.95
C GLY A 591 2.55 -21.75 -33.10
N THR A 592 1.78 -21.44 -34.13
CA THR A 592 0.47 -22.06 -34.41
C THR A 592 0.53 -23.36 -35.19
N CYS A 593 1.69 -23.78 -35.72
CA CYS A 593 1.87 -25.07 -36.40
C CYS A 593 1.83 -26.31 -35.48
N GLY A 594 1.20 -26.21 -34.29
CA GLY A 594 1.01 -27.35 -33.39
C GLY A 594 0.06 -27.09 -32.22
N VAL A 595 -0.80 -26.06 -32.30
CA VAL A 595 -1.78 -25.74 -31.26
C VAL A 595 -3.18 -25.92 -31.83
N GLU A 596 -3.80 -27.06 -31.55
CA GLU A 596 -5.27 -27.08 -31.53
C GLU A 596 -5.74 -26.09 -30.46
N PRO A 597 -6.77 -25.26 -30.74
CA PRO A 597 -7.32 -24.38 -29.74
C PRO A 597 -7.80 -25.23 -28.57
N ILE A 598 -7.32 -24.92 -27.36
CA ILE A 598 -7.86 -25.49 -26.13
C ILE A 598 -9.30 -24.96 -26.03
N SER A 599 -10.26 -25.84 -26.34
CA SER A 599 -11.70 -25.61 -26.17
C SER A 599 -12.09 -25.49 -24.71
#